data_AF-A0A6J6C7Y6-F1
#
_entry.id   AF-A0A6J6C7Y6-F1
#
_cell.length_a   1.000
_cell.length_b   1.000
_cell.length_c   1.000
_cell.angle_alpha   90.00
_cell.angle_beta   90.00
_cell.angle_gamma   90.00
#
_symmetry.space_group_name_H-M   'P 1'
#
loop_
_entity.id
_entity.type
_entity.pdbx_description
1 polymer ?
#
loop_
_entity_poly.entity_id
_entity_poly.type
_entity_poly.pdbx_seq_one_letter_code
_entity_poly.pdbx_strand_id
1 'polypeptide(L)' 'MISKAVDFKDLAELSTELSEDTFDWILNGGEDHFFIATVDPKYRSKDLGIEIGIVESGNGEVRLDAKEVEIKGYQHF' A
#
# COMPACT_ATOMS: atom_id res chain seq x y z
N MET A 1 -3.40 -0.45 -9.95
CA MET A 1 -3.37 0.68 -9.00
C MET A 1 -4.41 0.42 -7.94
N ILE A 2 -4.08 0.63 -6.68
CA ILE A 2 -4.92 0.28 -5.52
C ILE A 2 -6.30 0.95 -5.56
N SER A 3 -6.41 2.08 -6.23
CA SER A 3 -7.67 2.78 -6.54
C SER A 3 -8.71 1.97 -7.34
N LYS A 4 -8.32 0.80 -7.86
CA LYS A 4 -9.23 -0.14 -8.54
C LYS A 4 -9.74 -1.25 -7.62
N ALA A 5 -9.29 -1.31 -6.37
CA ALA A 5 -9.83 -2.22 -5.37
C ALA A 5 -11.30 -1.88 -5.11
N VAL A 6 -12.12 -2.90 -4.86
CA VAL A 6 -13.55 -2.70 -4.57
C VAL A 6 -13.72 -1.82 -3.33
N ASP A 7 -12.93 -2.08 -2.29
CA ASP A 7 -13.03 -1.40 -0.99
C ASP A 7 -12.41 0.02 -0.99
N PHE A 8 -11.69 0.41 -2.04
CA PHE A 8 -11.07 1.73 -2.11
C PHE A 8 -12.12 2.85 -2.09
N LYS A 9 -13.30 2.61 -2.69
CA LYS A 9 -14.36 3.60 -2.75
C LYS A 9 -14.85 3.99 -1.35
N ASP A 10 -15.10 3.00 -0.51
CA ASP A 10 -15.63 3.22 0.84
C ASP A 10 -14.58 3.91 1.72
N LEU A 11 -13.31 3.55 1.58
CA LEU A 11 -12.19 4.24 2.24
C LEU A 11 -12.06 5.70 1.78
N ALA A 12 -12.19 5.95 0.48
CA ALA A 12 -12.10 7.30 -0.08
C ALA A 12 -13.26 8.20 0.41
N GLU A 13 -14.47 7.66 0.50
CA GLU A 13 -15.63 8.36 1.06
C GLU A 13 -15.37 8.74 2.53
N LEU A 14 -14.92 7.79 3.35
CA LEU A 14 -14.62 8.03 4.77
C LEU A 14 -13.51 9.09 4.98
N SER A 15 -12.40 8.98 4.24
CA SER A 15 -11.31 9.98 4.33
C SER A 15 -11.78 11.37 3.91
N THR A 16 -12.66 11.47 2.91
CA THR A 16 -13.26 12.74 2.48
C THR A 16 -14.12 13.35 3.59
N GLU A 17 -14.95 12.55 4.27
CA GLU A 17 -15.78 13.00 5.38
C GLU A 17 -14.93 13.53 6.55
N LEU A 18 -13.77 12.92 6.79
CA LEU A 18 -12.86 13.27 7.88
C LEU A 18 -11.84 14.35 7.51
N SER A 19 -11.86 14.84 6.26
CA SER A 19 -10.88 15.81 5.72
C SER A 19 -9.44 15.30 5.79
N GLU A 20 -9.27 14.00 5.60
CA GLU A 20 -7.98 13.29 5.59
C GLU A 20 -7.60 12.87 4.15
N ASP A 21 -6.31 12.65 3.90
CA ASP A 21 -5.85 12.16 2.60
C ASP A 21 -5.90 10.63 2.53
N THR A 22 -6.64 10.09 1.56
CA THR A 22 -6.82 8.64 1.43
C THR A 22 -5.50 7.89 1.23
N PHE A 23 -4.55 8.47 0.47
CA PHE A 23 -3.28 7.81 0.19
C PHE A 23 -2.32 7.91 1.37
N ASP A 24 -2.35 9.00 2.12
CA ASP A 24 -1.60 9.13 3.36
C ASP A 24 -2.03 8.05 4.36
N TRP A 25 -3.33 7.78 4.49
CA TRP A 25 -3.84 6.67 5.30
C TRP A 25 -3.42 5.29 4.77
N ILE A 26 -3.48 5.05 3.46
CA ILE A 26 -3.05 3.76 2.89
C ILE A 26 -1.55 3.50 3.13
N LEU A 27 -0.72 4.55 3.11
CA LEU A 27 0.74 4.42 3.17
C LEU A 27 1.30 4.50 4.58
N ASN A 28 0.69 5.32 5.43
CA ASN A 28 1.19 5.64 6.77
C ASN A 28 0.23 5.22 7.89
N GLY A 29 -0.96 4.73 7.53
CA GLY A 29 -1.86 4.06 8.46
C GLY A 29 -1.21 2.81 9.08
N GLY A 30 -1.87 2.29 10.10
CA GLY A 30 -1.41 1.10 10.81
C GLY A 30 -2.59 0.25 11.29
N GLU A 31 -2.27 -0.94 11.78
CA GLU A 31 -3.25 -1.84 12.41
C GLU A 31 -4.33 -2.41 11.46
N ASP A 32 -4.10 -2.42 10.14
CA ASP A 32 -5.06 -2.99 9.19
C ASP A 32 -5.10 -4.54 9.19
N HIS A 33 -4.08 -5.17 9.76
CA HIS A 33 -3.93 -6.64 9.79
C HIS A 33 -3.97 -7.33 8.41
N PHE A 34 -3.68 -6.61 7.32
CA PHE A 34 -3.52 -7.19 5.99
C PHE A 34 -2.13 -7.80 5.77
N PHE A 35 -2.06 -8.72 4.80
CA PHE A 35 -0.79 -9.29 4.35
C PHE A 35 -0.14 -8.41 3.27
N ILE A 36 1.16 -8.15 3.43
CA ILE A 36 2.04 -7.69 2.35
C ILE A 36 2.98 -8.85 2.04
N ALA A 37 2.91 -9.35 0.81
CA ALA A 37 3.68 -10.51 0.38
C ALA A 37 4.23 -10.33 -1.03
N THR A 38 5.31 -11.05 -1.32
CA THR A 38 5.90 -11.14 -2.66
C THR A 38 5.78 -12.56 -3.16
N VAL A 39 5.69 -12.72 -4.48
CA VAL A 39 5.56 -14.02 -5.12
C VAL A 39 6.44 -14.05 -6.37
N ASP A 40 7.03 -15.22 -6.64
CA ASP A 40 7.71 -15.45 -7.92
C ASP A 40 6.73 -15.13 -9.08
N PRO A 41 7.15 -14.35 -10.10
CA PRO A 41 6.29 -13.96 -11.21
C PRO A 41 5.53 -15.12 -11.87
N LYS A 42 6.07 -16.34 -11.86
CA LYS A 42 5.42 -17.53 -12.44
C LYS A 42 4.18 -18.00 -11.67
N TYR A 43 4.02 -17.62 -10.41
CA TYR A 43 2.86 -17.96 -9.58
C TYR A 43 1.87 -16.81 -9.43
N ARG A 44 2.03 -15.71 -10.18
CA ARG A 44 1.09 -14.59 -10.13
C ARG A 44 -0.32 -15.06 -10.50
N SER A 45 -1.29 -14.72 -9.66
CA SER A 45 -2.71 -14.92 -9.90
C SER A 45 -3.49 -13.71 -9.37
N LYS A 46 -4.62 -13.41 -10.01
CA LYS A 46 -5.56 -12.39 -9.51
C LYS A 46 -6.23 -12.79 -8.19
N ASP A 47 -6.20 -14.08 -7.86
CA ASP A 47 -6.81 -14.62 -6.65
C ASP A 47 -5.91 -14.45 -5.41
N LEU A 48 -4.65 -14.04 -5.58
CA LEU A 48 -3.71 -13.81 -4.46
C LEU A 48 -3.88 -12.43 -3.82
N GLY A 49 -4.55 -11.50 -4.50
CA GLY A 49 -4.75 -10.13 -4.03
C GLY A 49 -4.42 -9.09 -5.10
N ILE A 50 -4.05 -7.90 -4.64
CA ILE A 50 -3.82 -6.73 -5.49
C ILE A 50 -2.33 -6.51 -5.68
N GLU A 51 -1.85 -6.51 -6.92
CA GLU A 51 -0.48 -6.13 -7.23
C GLU A 51 -0.31 -4.62 -7.06
N ILE A 52 0.54 -4.22 -6.11
CA ILE A 52 0.81 -2.82 -5.76
C ILE A 52 2.24 -2.37 -6.14
N GLY A 53 3.11 -3.30 -6.53
CA GLY A 53 4.50 -2.99 -6.86
C GLY A 53 5.31 -4.22 -7.27
N ILE A 54 6.62 -4.02 -7.44
CA ILE A 54 7.59 -5.04 -7.81
C ILE A 54 8.79 -5.00 -6.86
N VAL A 55 9.51 -6.11 -6.78
CA VAL A 55 10.80 -6.18 -6.10
C VAL A 55 11.89 -6.19 -7.16
N GLU A 56 12.83 -5.27 -7.04
CA GLU A 56 14.02 -5.19 -7.88
C GLU A 56 15.28 -5.42 -7.04
N SER A 57 16.39 -5.76 -7.67
CA SER A 57 17.68 -5.87 -6.98
C SER A 57 18.10 -4.49 -6.46
N GLY A 58 18.48 -4.41 -5.18
CA GLY A 58 18.85 -3.14 -4.56
C GLY A 58 19.22 -3.27 -3.08
N ASN A 59 19.31 -2.13 -2.41
CA ASN A 59 19.81 -2.00 -1.03
C ASN A 59 18.70 -1.83 0.02
N GLY A 60 17.49 -2.32 -0.26
CA GLY A 60 16.35 -2.21 0.67
C GLY A 60 15.59 -0.88 0.62
N GLU A 61 15.73 -0.12 -0.47
CA GLU A 61 14.98 1.11 -0.69
C GLU A 61 13.52 0.82 -1.05
N VAL A 62 12.60 1.65 -0.54
CA VAL A 62 11.19 1.66 -0.93
C VAL A 62 10.91 2.94 -1.70
N ARG A 63 10.30 2.79 -2.88
CA ARG A 63 9.96 3.93 -3.76
C ARG A 63 8.47 3.96 -4.06
N LEU A 64 7.90 5.17 -4.02
CA LEU A 64 6.57 5.47 -4.52
C LEU A 64 6.71 6.40 -5.73
N ASP A 65 6.15 6.02 -6.87
CA ASP A 65 6.25 6.78 -8.13
C ASP A 65 7.69 7.23 -8.47
N ALA A 66 8.64 6.30 -8.31
CA ALA A 66 10.09 6.49 -8.51
C ALA A 66 10.76 7.51 -7.56
N LYS A 67 10.08 7.95 -6.51
CA LYS A 67 10.65 8.78 -5.45
C LYS A 67 10.86 7.95 -4.20
N GLU A 68 12.00 8.14 -3.55
CA GLU A 68 12.24 7.59 -2.22
C GLU A 68 11.21 8.17 -1.24
N VAL A 69 10.69 7.31 -0.37
CA VAL A 69 9.72 7.71 0.64
C VAL A 69 10.29 7.56 2.04
N GLU A 70 9.95 8.51 2.90
CA GLU A 70 10.19 8.39 4.33
C GLU A 70 9.14 7.46 4.94
N ILE A 71 9.58 6.39 5.60
CA ILE A 71 8.68 5.42 6.24
C ILE A 71 8.18 6.02 7.56
N LYS A 72 6.87 6.30 7.67
CA LYS A 72 6.25 6.95 8.84
C LYS A 72 5.31 6.04 9.63
N GLY A 73 5.56 4.73 9.60
CA GLY A 73 4.80 3.76 10.39
C GLY A 73 4.93 4.02 11.91
N TYR A 74 3.96 3.55 12.68
CA TYR A 74 3.96 3.70 14.14
C TYR A 74 5.25 3.16 14.79
N GLN A 75 5.85 3.98 15.65
CA GLN A 75 6.99 3.63 16.49
C GLN A 75 6.63 3.88 17.95
N HIS A 76 6.93 2.92 18.83
CA HIS A 76 6.54 2.99 20.25
C HIS A 76 7.33 4.04 21.06
N PHE A 77 8.48 4.50 20.58
CA PHE A 77 9.42 5.35 21.31
C PHE A 77 10.11 6.34 20.39
#